data_AF-A0A1C3NZG2-F1
#
_entry.id   AF-A0A1C3NZG2-F1
#
_cell.length_a   1.000
_cell.length_b   1.000
_cell.length_c   1.000
_cell.angle_alpha   90.00
_cell.angle_beta   90.00
_cell.angle_gamma   90.00
#
_symmetry.space_group_name_H-M   'P 1'
#
loop_
_entity.id
_entity.type
_entity.pdbx_description
1 polymer ?
#
loop_
_entity_poly.entity_id
_entity_poly.type
_entity_poly.pdbx_seq_one_letter_code
_entity_poly.pdbx_strand_id
1 'polypeptide(L)'
;MLGKFWWRFDIEVDVEHARNERGQVDARRANNRIESDHSQLKAGLRPMRGLKRLRSTQTVSSGRAFVQNVRRGHYELGVEAEPHLRLSAAFTELVLAV
;
A
#
# COMPACT_ATOMS: atom_id res chain seq x y z
N MET A 1 -27.88 2.70 6.51
CA MET A 1 -27.44 2.41 5.11
C MET A 1 -26.51 3.53 4.62
N LEU A 2 -25.28 3.61 5.14
CA LEU A 2 -24.32 4.69 4.83
C LEU A 2 -22.88 4.17 4.69
N GLY A 3 -22.74 2.87 4.41
CA GLY A 3 -21.44 2.21 4.27
C GLY A 3 -21.02 1.95 2.82
N LYS A 4 -21.72 2.52 1.82
CA LYS A 4 -21.44 2.31 0.39
C LYS A 4 -21.09 3.59 -0.37
N PHE A 5 -21.43 4.76 0.19
CA PHE A 5 -21.19 6.06 -0.45
C PHE A 5 -19.73 6.51 -0.37
N TRP A 6 -19.02 6.13 0.69
CA TRP A 6 -17.58 6.43 0.86
C TRP A 6 -16.65 5.48 0.09
N TRP A 7 -17.16 4.32 -0.37
CA TRP A 7 -16.37 3.35 -1.14
C TRP A 7 -16.41 3.59 -2.65
N ARG A 8 -17.44 4.31 -3.13
CA ARG A 8 -17.63 4.59 -4.55
C ARG A 8 -16.78 5.79 -4.99
N PHE A 9 -16.73 6.85 -4.19
CA PHE A 9 -16.11 8.12 -4.58
C PHE A 9 -14.58 8.05 -4.75
N ASP A 10 -13.86 7.29 -3.90
CA ASP A 10 -12.40 7.15 -4.01
C ASP A 10 -11.96 6.26 -5.20
N ILE A 11 -12.76 5.25 -5.58
CA ILE A 11 -12.45 4.35 -6.70
C ILE A 11 -12.83 4.98 -8.05
N GLU A 12 -13.89 5.79 -8.09
CA GLU A 12 -14.41 6.36 -9.35
C GLU A 12 -13.52 7.47 -9.90
N VAL A 13 -12.78 8.19 -9.03
CA VAL A 13 -11.82 9.24 -9.44
C VAL A 13 -10.55 8.65 -10.08
N ASP A 14 -10.04 7.52 -9.58
CA ASP A 14 -8.86 6.85 -10.16
C ASP A 14 -9.20 6.02 -11.42
N VAL A 15 -10.44 5.52 -11.51
CA VAL A 15 -10.88 4.66 -12.63
C VAL A 15 -11.28 5.47 -13.87
N GLU A 16 -11.88 6.65 -13.73
CA GLU A 16 -12.24 7.51 -14.87
C GLU A 16 -11.00 8.03 -15.62
N HIS A 17 -9.87 8.21 -14.93
CA HIS A 17 -8.60 8.65 -15.54
C HIS A 17 -7.77 7.52 -16.18
N ALA A 18 -8.14 6.27 -15.95
CA ALA A 18 -7.46 5.08 -16.48
C ALA A 18 -8.27 4.35 -17.58
N ARG A 19 -9.51 4.81 -17.86
CA ARG A 19 -10.43 4.22 -18.84
C ARG A 19 -10.25 4.75 -20.26
N ASN A 20 -9.59 5.88 -20.41
CA ASN A 20 -9.12 6.39 -21.68
C ASN A 20 -7.82 5.66 -22.05
N GLU A 21 -7.94 4.79 -23.05
CA GLU A 21 -6.86 4.18 -23.84
C GLU A 21 -6.41 2.74 -23.44
N ARG A 22 -6.98 1.75 -24.15
CA ARG A 22 -6.38 0.43 -24.50
C ARG A 22 -6.27 -0.74 -23.49
N GLY A 23 -6.92 -0.77 -22.32
CA GLY A 23 -6.65 -1.87 -21.38
C GLY A 23 -7.77 -2.35 -20.44
N GLN A 24 -8.84 -2.99 -20.93
CA GLN A 24 -9.85 -3.58 -20.02
C GLN A 24 -9.30 -4.73 -19.16
N VAL A 25 -8.36 -5.53 -19.69
CA VAL A 25 -7.70 -6.62 -18.96
C VAL A 25 -6.69 -6.06 -17.95
N ASP A 26 -5.95 -5.02 -18.34
CA ASP A 26 -5.00 -4.31 -17.48
C ASP A 26 -5.70 -3.56 -16.36
N ALA A 27 -6.84 -2.92 -16.63
CA ALA A 27 -7.69 -2.29 -15.63
C ALA A 27 -8.24 -3.32 -14.63
N ARG A 28 -8.67 -4.50 -15.09
CA ARG A 28 -9.13 -5.58 -14.20
C ARG A 28 -7.98 -6.13 -13.34
N ARG A 29 -6.80 -6.28 -13.91
CA ARG A 29 -5.60 -6.76 -13.21
C ARG A 29 -5.08 -5.74 -12.19
N ALA A 30 -5.11 -4.46 -12.54
CA ALA A 30 -4.83 -3.35 -11.65
C ALA A 30 -5.84 -3.30 -10.49
N ASN A 31 -7.13 -3.42 -10.79
CA ASN A 31 -8.19 -3.46 -9.78
C ASN A 31 -8.07 -4.66 -8.83
N ASN A 32 -7.72 -5.85 -9.34
CA ASN A 32 -7.48 -7.02 -8.51
C ASN A 32 -6.27 -6.85 -7.59
N ARG A 33 -5.24 -6.15 -8.04
CA ARG A 33 -4.06 -5.82 -7.23
C ARG A 33 -4.43 -4.83 -6.12
N ILE A 34 -5.20 -3.78 -6.46
CA ILE A 34 -5.74 -2.81 -5.49
C ILE A 34 -6.60 -3.51 -4.43
N GLU A 35 -7.52 -4.40 -4.84
CA GLU A 35 -8.39 -5.11 -3.90
C GLU A 35 -7.61 -6.13 -3.05
N SER A 36 -6.58 -6.77 -3.60
CA SER A 36 -5.69 -7.64 -2.83
C SER A 36 -4.92 -6.86 -1.77
N ASP A 37 -4.28 -5.74 -2.14
CA ASP A 37 -3.56 -4.87 -1.21
C ASP A 37 -4.51 -4.31 -0.12
N HIS A 38 -5.73 -3.96 -0.51
CA HIS A 38 -6.79 -3.51 0.39
C HIS A 38 -7.26 -4.62 1.36
N SER A 39 -7.45 -5.86 0.88
CA SER A 39 -7.79 -7.01 1.74
C SER A 39 -6.68 -7.34 2.74
N GLN A 40 -5.41 -7.24 2.32
CA GLN A 40 -4.25 -7.42 3.20
C GLN A 40 -4.14 -6.31 4.24
N LEU A 41 -4.43 -5.06 3.85
CA LEU A 41 -4.50 -3.93 4.76
C LEU A 41 -5.60 -4.13 5.81
N LYS A 42 -6.80 -4.58 5.40
CA LYS A 42 -7.91 -4.93 6.32
C LYS A 42 -7.61 -6.11 7.23
N ALA A 43 -6.86 -7.10 6.77
CA ALA A 43 -6.47 -8.24 7.59
C ALA A 43 -5.49 -7.84 8.70
N GLY A 44 -4.57 -6.90 8.41
CA GLY A 44 -3.63 -6.37 9.38
C GLY A 44 -4.23 -5.34 10.35
N LEU A 45 -5.23 -4.59 9.88
CA LEU A 45 -5.93 -3.58 10.66
C LEU A 45 -7.33 -4.13 11.00
N ARG A 46 -7.48 -4.82 12.15
CA ARG A 46 -8.79 -5.25 12.69
C ARG A 46 -9.86 -4.20 12.35
N PRO A 47 -11.05 -4.60 11.82
CA PRO A 47 -12.02 -3.73 11.16
C PRO A 47 -12.05 -2.32 11.75
N MET A 48 -11.26 -1.43 11.16
CA MET A 48 -10.97 -0.04 11.52
C MET A 48 -11.38 0.40 12.93
N ARG A 49 -10.84 -0.22 13.98
CA ARG A 49 -10.92 0.34 15.33
C ARG A 49 -10.03 1.60 15.39
N GLY A 50 -10.57 2.75 14.95
CA GLY A 50 -10.07 4.07 15.36
C GLY A 50 -9.28 4.91 14.35
N LEU A 51 -9.09 4.50 13.10
CA LEU A 51 -8.49 5.36 12.07
C LEU A 51 -9.52 6.39 11.55
N LYS A 52 -9.86 7.36 12.39
CA LYS A 52 -10.87 8.40 12.11
C LYS A 52 -10.37 9.51 11.18
N ARG A 53 -9.07 9.59 10.92
CA ARG A 53 -8.44 10.67 10.15
C ARG A 53 -7.73 10.11 8.93
N LEU A 54 -8.00 10.71 7.78
CA LEU A 54 -7.36 10.36 6.50
C LEU A 54 -5.83 10.35 6.62
N ARG A 55 -5.25 11.35 7.30
CA ARG A 55 -3.80 11.44 7.51
C ARG A 55 -3.23 10.23 8.24
N SER A 56 -3.91 9.72 9.26
CA SER A 56 -3.47 8.53 10.00
C SER A 56 -3.52 7.27 9.14
N THR A 57 -4.57 7.14 8.33
CA THR A 57 -4.69 6.03 7.36
C THR A 57 -3.57 6.09 6.32
N GLN A 58 -3.25 7.28 5.82
CA GLN A 58 -2.17 7.50 4.87
C GLN A 58 -0.81 7.14 5.47
N THR A 59 -0.51 7.58 6.70
CA THR A 59 0.75 7.25 7.38
C THR A 59 0.90 5.75 7.59
N VAL A 60 -0.15 5.07 8.07
CA VAL A 60 -0.11 3.61 8.29
C VAL A 60 0.05 2.85 6.97
N SER A 61 -0.69 3.25 5.93
CA SER A 61 -0.60 2.64 4.60
C SER A 61 0.79 2.83 3.99
N SER A 62 1.36 4.04 4.11
CA SER A 62 2.70 4.36 3.61
C SER A 62 3.78 3.58 4.36
N GLY A 63 3.69 3.49 5.69
CA GLY A 63 4.61 2.69 6.49
C GLY A 63 4.56 1.20 6.13
N ARG A 64 3.37 0.66 5.88
CA ARG A 64 3.21 -0.75 5.45
C ARG A 64 3.77 -0.98 4.05
N ALA A 65 3.55 -0.06 3.11
CA ALA A 65 4.14 -0.11 1.78
C ALA A 65 5.68 -0.03 1.83
N PHE A 66 6.22 0.86 2.67
CA PHE A 66 7.66 1.01 2.88
C PHE A 66 8.31 -0.30 3.34
N VAL A 67 7.80 -0.94 4.40
CA VAL A 67 8.31 -2.22 4.92
C VAL A 67 8.29 -3.30 3.84
N GLN A 68 7.24 -3.37 3.02
CA GLN A 68 7.14 -4.35 1.94
C GLN A 68 8.09 -4.06 0.78
N ASN A 69 8.29 -2.79 0.44
CA ASN A 69 9.22 -2.38 -0.61
C ASN A 69 10.67 -2.66 -0.21
N VAL A 70 11.05 -2.43 1.05
CA VAL A 70 12.35 -2.83 1.60
C VAL A 70 12.54 -4.34 1.47
N ARG A 71 11.58 -5.15 1.94
CA ARG A 71 11.65 -6.62 1.83
C ARG A 71 11.81 -7.11 0.38
N ARG A 72 11.18 -6.43 -0.58
CA ARG A 72 11.28 -6.74 -2.01
C ARG A 72 12.56 -6.20 -2.68
N GLY A 73 13.39 -5.44 -1.97
CA GLY A 73 14.59 -4.83 -2.53
C GLY A 73 14.30 -3.68 -3.51
N HIS A 74 13.18 -2.98 -3.33
CA HIS A 74 12.82 -1.80 -4.14
C HIS A 74 13.49 -0.50 -3.65
N TYR A 75 14.34 -0.60 -2.63
CA TYR A 75 15.19 0.48 -2.15
C TYR A 75 16.63 -0.03 -2.08
N GLU A 76 17.57 0.89 -2.14
CA GLU A 76 19.00 0.62 -1.94
C GLU A 76 19.33 0.26 -0.48
N LEU A 77 18.34 0.37 0.42
CA LEU A 77 18.46 0.02 1.83
C LEU A 77 18.55 -1.51 2.04
N GLY A 78 19.58 -1.96 2.76
CA GLY A 78 19.80 -3.35 3.09
C GLY A 78 20.05 -4.25 1.88
N VAL A 79 20.47 -3.68 0.74
CA VAL A 79 20.66 -4.42 -0.52
C VAL A 79 21.75 -5.50 -0.40
N GLU A 80 22.78 -5.22 0.40
CA GLU A 80 23.89 -6.14 0.69
C GLU A 80 23.51 -7.24 1.70
N ALA A 81 22.37 -7.11 2.36
CA ALA A 81 21.90 -8.09 3.33
C ALA A 81 21.07 -9.19 2.65
N GLU A 82 21.13 -10.40 3.22
CA GLU A 82 20.27 -11.50 2.80
C GLU A 82 18.79 -11.11 2.86
N PRO A 83 17.91 -11.64 1.97
CA PRO A 83 16.52 -11.20 1.86
C PRO A 83 15.72 -11.23 3.17
N HIS A 84 16.03 -12.17 4.06
CA HIS A 84 15.36 -12.31 5.35
C HIS A 84 15.86 -11.30 6.41
N LEU A 85 17.08 -10.79 6.25
CA LEU A 85 17.71 -9.77 7.12
C LEU A 85 17.56 -8.35 6.58
N ARG A 86 17.21 -8.20 5.29
CA ARG A 86 17.11 -6.92 4.58
C ARG A 86 16.33 -5.84 5.32
N LEU A 87 15.20 -6.20 5.94
CA LEU A 87 14.43 -5.23 6.73
C LEU A 87 15.21 -4.72 7.94
N SER A 88 15.88 -5.61 8.68
CA SER A 88 16.68 -5.22 9.84
C SER A 88 17.86 -4.35 9.43
N ALA A 89 18.59 -4.75 8.38
CA ALA A 89 19.73 -3.99 7.87
C ALA A 89 19.31 -2.59 7.37
N ALA A 90 18.19 -2.50 6.63
CA ALA A 90 17.65 -1.24 6.17
C ALA A 90 17.33 -0.26 7.31
N PHE A 91 16.80 -0.74 8.44
CA PHE A 91 16.58 0.12 9.62
C PHE A 91 17.89 0.55 10.27
N THR A 92 18.90 -0.32 10.32
CA THR A 92 20.24 0.06 10.81
C THR A 92 20.87 1.13 9.92
N GLU A 93 20.84 0.96 8.59
CA GLU A 93 21.33 1.95 7.64
C GLU A 93 20.59 3.28 7.75
N LEU A 94 19.26 3.25 7.90
CA LEU A 94 18.46 4.46 8.06
C LEU A 94 18.81 5.22 9.35
N VAL A 95 19.08 4.51 10.46
CA VAL A 95 19.52 5.12 11.72
C VAL A 95 20.88 5.81 11.58
N LEU A 96 21.75 5.32 10.69
CA LEU A 96 23.05 5.97 10.43
C LEU A 96 22.93 7.18 9.48
N ALA A 97 21.83 7.27 8.72
CA ALA A 97 21.63 8.31 7.72
C ALA A 97 20.86 9.54 8.23
N VAL A 98 20.23 9.47 9.41
CA VAL A 98 19.40 10.53 10.04
C VAL A 98 20.03 10.96 11.35
#